data_AF-A0A3D5KUT0-F1
#
_entry.id   AF-A0A3D5KUT0-F1
#
_cell.length_a   1.000
_cell.length_b   1.000
_cell.length_c   1.000
_cell.angle_alpha   90.00
_cell.angle_beta   90.00
_cell.angle_gamma   90.00
#
_symmetry.space_group_name_H-M   'P 1'
#
loop_
_entity.id
_entity.type
_entity.pdbx_description
1 polymer ?
#
loop_
_entity_poly.entity_id
_entity_poly.type
_entity_poly.pdbx_seq_one_letter_code
_entity_poly.pdbx_strand_id
1 'polypeptide(L)'
;MIPVIGEVSVSHFDWSRFALTCWQKQKVMISAISTSKNYVIQPSLIKKHKITLQWLSSLMLWKSELLFFQKTLEDNAGLFYKVADKKKVDHFQNLITYYGGEVIDGLRSKLRHHEGHVASMLKTKNETLTEYFKEHDALMEELETFEKSYKDMKRSFLRFIAKANKLDRV
;
A
#
# COMPACT_ATOMS: atom_id res chain seq x y z
N MET A 1 48.39 -28.24 8.68
CA MET A 1 48.14 -26.79 8.52
C MET A 1 46.76 -26.62 7.92
N ILE A 2 45.79 -26.20 8.72
CA ILE A 2 44.39 -25.97 8.34
C ILE A 2 44.15 -24.46 8.53
N PRO A 3 43.68 -23.70 7.54
CA PRO A 3 43.36 -22.29 7.77
C PRO A 3 41.99 -22.18 8.45
N VAL A 4 41.99 -21.44 9.55
CA VAL A 4 40.80 -21.01 10.29
C VAL A 4 40.09 -19.93 9.47
N ILE A 5 38.82 -20.19 9.11
CA ILE A 5 37.96 -19.24 8.39
C ILE A 5 37.33 -18.34 9.46
N GLY A 6 37.55 -17.02 9.31
CA GLY A 6 37.07 -15.99 10.21
C GLY A 6 35.55 -15.85 10.21
N GLU A 7 34.99 -15.66 11.40
CA GLU A 7 33.59 -15.32 11.64
C GLU A 7 33.23 -14.00 10.96
N VAL A 8 32.27 -14.06 10.02
CA VAL A 8 31.62 -12.87 9.47
C VAL A 8 30.52 -12.44 10.43
N SER A 9 30.82 -11.39 11.19
CA SER A 9 29.85 -10.61 11.95
C SER A 9 28.77 -10.07 11.01
N VAL A 10 27.54 -10.59 11.16
CA VAL A 10 26.36 -10.06 10.47
C VAL A 10 25.95 -8.79 11.17
N SER A 11 26.27 -7.65 10.54
CA SER A 11 25.89 -6.32 10.97
C SER A 11 24.39 -6.22 11.21
N HIS A 12 24.02 -5.81 12.43
CA HIS A 12 22.69 -5.44 12.84
C HIS A 12 22.17 -4.32 11.91
N PHE A 13 21.20 -4.64 11.05
CA PHE A 13 20.60 -3.66 10.15
C PHE A 13 19.67 -2.76 10.96
N ASP A 14 20.13 -1.56 11.27
CA ASP A 14 19.40 -0.57 12.06
C ASP A 14 18.27 0.06 11.23
N TRP A 15 17.08 -0.53 11.32
CA TRP A 15 15.83 -0.07 10.70
C TRP A 15 15.46 1.37 11.07
N SER A 16 15.94 1.87 12.21
CA SER A 16 15.69 3.22 12.72
C SER A 16 16.33 4.29 11.83
N ARG A 17 17.53 4.03 11.30
CA ARG A 17 18.22 4.95 10.38
C ARG A 17 17.58 5.03 9.00
N PHE A 18 16.98 3.94 8.51
CA PHE A 18 16.32 3.93 7.20
C PHE A 18 14.94 4.62 7.24
N ALA A 19 14.21 4.48 8.35
CA ALA A 19 12.96 5.21 8.57
C ALA A 19 13.21 6.72 8.71
N LEU A 20 14.27 7.13 9.41
CA LEU A 20 14.63 8.55 9.55
C LEU A 20 15.00 9.19 8.20
N THR A 21 15.74 8.52 7.32
CA THR A 21 16.13 9.13 6.03
C THR A 21 14.95 9.27 5.06
N CYS A 22 14.01 8.33 5.06
CA CYS A 22 12.76 8.44 4.30
C CYS A 22 11.87 9.58 4.83
N TRP A 23 11.74 9.69 6.15
CA TRP A 23 10.93 10.76 6.77
C TRP A 23 11.59 12.14 6.65
N GLN A 24 12.92 12.22 6.72
CA GLN A 24 13.68 13.46 6.54
C GLN A 24 13.61 13.97 5.10
N LYS A 25 13.67 13.08 4.09
CA LYS A 25 13.43 13.46 2.68
C LYS A 25 12.02 14.00 2.46
N GLN A 26 11.03 13.48 3.18
CA GLN A 26 9.65 13.96 3.12
C GLN A 26 9.51 15.34 3.78
N LYS A 27 10.23 15.59 4.88
CA LYS A 27 10.23 16.87 5.60
C LYS A 27 10.87 18.02 4.81
N VAL A 28 11.92 17.74 4.04
CA VAL A 28 12.56 18.74 3.17
C VAL A 28 11.63 19.17 2.03
N MET A 29 10.79 18.28 1.50
CA MET A 29 9.79 18.64 0.48
C MET A 29 8.62 19.46 1.05
N ILE A 30 8.27 19.30 2.34
CA ILE A 30 7.22 20.09 3.00
C ILE A 30 7.68 21.53 3.25
N SER A 31 8.98 21.77 3.47
CA SER A 31 9.51 23.10 3.81
C SER A 31 9.64 24.07 2.64
N ALA A 32 9.64 23.60 1.40
CA ALA A 32 9.78 24.48 0.22
C ALA A 32 8.49 25.24 -0.13
N ILE A 33 7.36 24.92 0.52
CA ILE A 33 6.04 25.46 0.17
C ILE A 33 5.71 26.74 0.97
N SER A 34 6.43 27.05 2.05
CA SER A 34 6.08 28.17 2.95
C SER A 34 6.53 29.56 2.48
N THR A 35 7.29 29.68 1.38
CA THR A 35 8.02 30.92 1.06
C THR A 35 7.76 31.53 -0.33
N SER A 36 6.66 31.22 -1.01
CA SER A 36 6.30 31.96 -2.23
C SER A 36 4.91 32.60 -2.15
N LYS A 37 4.92 33.93 -1.96
CA LYS A 37 3.77 34.83 -2.12
C LYS A 37 3.35 35.00 -3.61
N ASN A 38 3.82 34.12 -4.51
CA ASN A 38 3.49 34.11 -5.94
C ASN A 38 2.69 32.85 -6.38
N TYR A 39 2.23 32.01 -5.43
CA TYR A 39 1.35 30.86 -5.71
C TYR A 39 -0.13 31.27 -5.76
N VAL A 40 -0.53 32.05 -6.77
CA VAL A 40 -1.93 32.00 -7.28
C VAL A 40 -2.14 30.71 -8.12
N ILE A 41 -1.10 29.89 -8.21
CA ILE A 41 -0.95 28.79 -9.14
C ILE A 41 -1.64 27.53 -8.56
N GLN A 42 -2.89 27.35 -9.00
CA GLN A 42 -3.48 26.07 -9.44
C GLN A 42 -4.14 25.17 -8.38
N PRO A 43 -5.32 25.59 -7.85
CA PRO A 43 -6.10 24.80 -6.89
C PRO A 43 -6.47 23.38 -7.36
N SER A 44 -6.66 23.18 -8.67
CA SER A 44 -7.03 21.91 -9.29
C SER A 44 -5.91 20.86 -9.18
N LEU A 45 -4.67 21.23 -9.51
CA LEU A 45 -3.52 20.33 -9.46
C LEU A 45 -3.15 19.97 -8.02
N ILE A 46 -3.21 20.96 -7.10
CA ILE A 46 -3.02 20.74 -5.66
C ILE A 46 -4.08 19.77 -5.12
N LYS A 47 -5.34 19.90 -5.57
CA LYS A 47 -6.41 18.97 -5.17
C LYS A 47 -6.10 17.54 -5.64
N LYS A 48 -5.71 17.36 -6.90
CA LYS A 48 -5.36 16.04 -7.46
C LYS A 48 -4.17 15.40 -6.74
N HIS A 49 -3.11 16.17 -6.49
CA HIS A 49 -1.98 15.75 -5.66
C HIS A 49 -2.42 15.21 -4.29
N LYS A 50 -3.27 15.96 -3.57
CA LYS A 50 -3.78 15.54 -2.26
C LYS A 50 -4.56 14.22 -2.33
N ILE A 51 -5.39 14.05 -3.36
CA ILE A 51 -6.16 12.82 -3.58
C ILE A 51 -5.21 11.63 -3.82
N THR A 52 -4.20 11.79 -4.67
CA THR A 52 -3.19 10.74 -4.90
C THR A 52 -2.46 10.35 -3.61
N LEU A 53 -2.07 11.32 -2.77
CA LEU A 53 -1.44 11.04 -1.49
C LEU A 53 -2.36 10.27 -0.51
N GLN A 54 -3.66 10.57 -0.53
CA GLN A 54 -4.65 9.82 0.25
C GLN A 54 -4.69 8.36 -0.21
N TRP A 55 -4.74 8.12 -1.52
CA TRP A 55 -4.74 6.75 -2.07
C TRP A 55 -3.44 5.99 -1.78
N LEU A 56 -2.27 6.65 -1.86
CA LEU A 56 -1.01 6.04 -1.47
C LEU A 56 -1.02 5.59 0.00
N SER A 57 -1.60 6.41 0.88
CA SER A 57 -1.76 6.08 2.29
C SER A 57 -2.72 4.92 2.50
N SER A 58 -3.85 4.90 1.78
CA SER A 58 -4.82 3.79 1.80
C SER A 58 -4.19 2.46 1.35
N LEU A 59 -3.42 2.45 0.26
CA LEU A 59 -2.73 1.24 -0.21
C LEU A 59 -1.71 0.73 0.80
N MET A 60 -0.98 1.61 1.48
CA MET A 60 -0.08 1.22 2.57
C MET A 60 -0.83 0.59 3.73
N LEU A 61 -1.96 1.18 4.14
CA LEU A 61 -2.82 0.62 5.18
C LEU A 61 -3.32 -0.76 4.77
N TRP A 62 -3.86 -0.92 3.56
CA TRP A 62 -4.38 -2.19 3.08
C TRP A 62 -3.31 -3.27 2.97
N LYS A 63 -2.07 -2.90 2.60
CA LYS A 63 -0.93 -3.84 2.62
C LYS A 63 -0.66 -4.35 4.04
N SER A 64 -0.65 -3.44 5.02
CA SER A 64 -0.46 -3.83 6.42
C SER A 64 -1.62 -4.69 6.94
N GLU A 65 -2.84 -4.40 6.51
CA GLU A 65 -4.04 -5.15 6.87
C GLU A 65 -4.04 -6.56 6.24
N LEU A 66 -3.53 -6.73 5.02
CA LEU A 66 -3.32 -8.05 4.42
C LEU A 66 -2.32 -8.92 5.19
N LEU A 67 -1.24 -8.32 5.73
CA LEU A 67 -0.32 -9.05 6.62
C LEU A 67 -1.01 -9.50 7.90
N PHE A 68 -1.88 -8.65 8.46
CA PHE A 68 -2.71 -9.01 9.60
C PHE A 68 -3.68 -10.16 9.26
N PHE A 69 -4.31 -10.14 8.09
CA PHE A 69 -5.18 -11.23 7.64
C PHE A 69 -4.41 -12.53 7.42
N GLN A 70 -3.21 -12.47 6.86
CA GLN A 70 -2.34 -13.64 6.69
C GLN A 70 -2.07 -14.30 8.05
N LYS A 71 -1.60 -13.52 9.02
CA LYS A 71 -1.32 -14.01 10.37
C LYS A 71 -2.57 -14.58 11.05
N THR A 72 -3.70 -13.86 10.95
CA THR A 72 -4.97 -14.31 11.51
C THR A 72 -5.39 -15.65 10.90
N LEU A 73 -5.19 -15.83 9.59
CA LEU A 73 -5.54 -17.06 8.90
C LEU A 73 -4.64 -18.22 9.33
N GLU A 74 -3.34 -17.99 9.51
CA GLU A 74 -2.38 -18.97 10.03
C GLU A 74 -2.73 -19.40 11.46
N ASP A 75 -3.01 -18.45 12.34
CA ASP A 75 -3.38 -18.71 13.74
C ASP A 75 -4.68 -19.53 13.86
N ASN A 76 -5.59 -19.39 12.90
CA ASN A 76 -6.89 -20.06 12.90
C ASN A 76 -6.97 -21.29 11.97
N ALA A 77 -5.93 -21.57 11.18
CA ALA A 77 -5.96 -22.62 10.15
C ALA A 77 -6.26 -24.00 10.74
N GLY A 78 -5.76 -24.27 11.95
CA GLY A 78 -5.97 -25.53 12.67
C GLY A 78 -7.42 -25.78 13.09
N LEU A 79 -8.26 -24.75 13.19
CA LEU A 79 -9.67 -24.89 13.59
C LEU A 79 -10.56 -25.40 12.44
N PHE A 80 -10.05 -25.45 11.21
CA PHE A 80 -10.80 -25.83 10.02
C PHE A 80 -10.57 -27.29 9.61
N TYR A 81 -11.36 -28.20 10.16
CA TYR A 81 -11.23 -29.64 9.88
C TYR A 81 -11.94 -30.10 8.60
N LYS A 82 -13.02 -29.40 8.20
CA LYS A 82 -13.82 -29.79 7.02
C LYS A 82 -13.06 -29.46 5.74
N VAL A 83 -13.09 -30.39 4.78
CA VAL A 83 -12.45 -30.22 3.45
C VAL A 83 -12.89 -28.92 2.77
N ALA A 84 -14.17 -28.57 2.86
CA ALA A 84 -14.70 -27.33 2.30
C ALA A 84 -14.13 -26.06 2.96
N ASP A 85 -13.85 -26.11 4.27
CA ASP A 85 -13.26 -24.98 4.99
C ASP A 85 -11.75 -24.86 4.67
N LYS A 86 -11.03 -25.98 4.52
CA LYS A 86 -9.62 -25.98 4.05
C LYS A 86 -9.47 -25.34 2.66
N LYS A 87 -10.35 -25.69 1.70
CA LYS A 87 -10.36 -25.04 0.38
C LYS A 87 -10.55 -23.53 0.46
N LYS A 88 -11.32 -23.04 1.45
CA LYS A 88 -11.50 -21.60 1.68
C LYS A 88 -10.26 -20.95 2.29
N VAL A 89 -9.55 -21.64 3.17
CA VAL A 89 -8.24 -21.19 3.68
C VAL A 89 -7.29 -20.98 2.51
N ASP A 90 -7.13 -21.99 1.64
CA ASP A 90 -6.24 -21.92 0.48
C ASP A 90 -6.66 -20.76 -0.46
N HIS A 91 -7.97 -20.60 -0.69
CA HIS A 91 -8.50 -19.50 -1.49
C HIS A 91 -8.13 -18.12 -0.90
N PHE A 92 -8.28 -17.93 0.41
CA PHE A 92 -7.91 -16.66 1.05
C PHE A 92 -6.40 -16.43 1.06
N GLN A 93 -5.57 -17.47 1.26
CA GLN A 93 -4.10 -17.34 1.16
C GLN A 93 -3.68 -16.86 -0.23
N ASN A 94 -4.27 -17.42 -1.28
CA ASN A 94 -4.01 -17.01 -2.65
C ASN A 94 -4.46 -15.56 -2.91
N LEU A 95 -5.65 -15.17 -2.44
CA LEU A 95 -6.13 -13.80 -2.56
C LEU A 95 -5.25 -12.78 -1.83
N ILE A 96 -4.83 -13.11 -0.61
CA ILE A 96 -3.96 -12.24 0.20
C ILE A 96 -2.62 -12.04 -0.51
N THR A 97 -2.04 -13.11 -1.05
CA THR A 97 -0.77 -13.06 -1.80
C THR A 97 -0.93 -12.23 -3.06
N TYR A 98 -1.97 -12.49 -3.86
CA TYR A 98 -2.25 -11.78 -5.11
C TYR A 98 -2.49 -10.28 -4.89
N TYR A 99 -3.38 -9.92 -3.95
CA TYR A 99 -3.66 -8.51 -3.67
C TYR A 99 -2.45 -7.79 -3.08
N GLY A 100 -1.72 -8.43 -2.17
CA GLY A 100 -0.59 -7.82 -1.49
C GLY A 100 0.64 -7.61 -2.38
N GLY A 101 0.94 -8.60 -3.23
CA GLY A 101 2.16 -8.63 -4.04
C GLY A 101 2.00 -8.07 -5.45
N GLU A 102 0.86 -8.26 -6.11
CA GLU A 102 0.68 -7.84 -7.50
C GLU A 102 -0.18 -6.58 -7.59
N VAL A 103 -1.39 -6.62 -7.03
CA VAL A 103 -2.37 -5.54 -7.25
C VAL A 103 -1.97 -4.28 -6.50
N ILE A 104 -1.75 -4.36 -5.18
CA ILE A 104 -1.41 -3.18 -4.36
C ILE A 104 -0.06 -2.60 -4.77
N ASP A 105 0.96 -3.43 -5.02
CA ASP A 105 2.27 -2.94 -5.42
C ASP A 105 2.25 -2.34 -6.82
N GLY A 106 1.47 -2.90 -7.76
CA GLY A 106 1.21 -2.33 -9.08
C GLY A 106 0.54 -0.96 -9.01
N LEU A 107 -0.57 -0.85 -8.27
CA LEU A 107 -1.29 0.42 -8.06
C LEU A 107 -0.41 1.47 -7.38
N ARG A 108 0.39 1.06 -6.38
CA ARG A 108 1.33 1.97 -5.70
C ARG A 108 2.41 2.48 -6.65
N SER A 109 2.92 1.62 -7.53
CA SER A 109 3.89 2.01 -8.55
C SER A 109 3.30 3.05 -9.51
N LYS A 110 2.09 2.79 -10.03
CA LYS A 110 1.34 3.73 -10.90
C LYS A 110 1.15 5.08 -10.23
N LEU A 111 0.69 5.11 -8.97
CA LEU A 111 0.51 6.36 -8.22
C LEU A 111 1.80 7.12 -7.97
N ARG A 112 2.92 6.43 -7.70
CA ARG A 112 4.23 7.09 -7.52
C ARG A 112 4.73 7.72 -8.81
N HIS A 113 4.53 7.03 -9.94
CA HIS A 113 4.87 7.59 -11.25
C HIS A 113 4.01 8.83 -11.54
N HIS A 114 2.71 8.73 -11.27
CA HIS A 114 1.77 9.83 -11.41
C HIS A 114 2.15 11.04 -10.54
N GLU A 115 2.57 10.83 -9.28
CA GLU A 115 3.10 11.90 -8.43
C GLU A 115 4.36 12.56 -8.98
N GLY A 116 5.22 11.79 -9.64
CA GLY A 116 6.37 12.33 -10.37
C GLY A 116 5.94 13.30 -11.47
N HIS A 117 4.87 12.99 -12.21
CA HIS A 117 4.31 13.86 -13.25
C HIS A 117 3.74 15.15 -12.65
N VAL A 118 2.99 15.03 -11.55
CA VAL A 118 2.47 16.19 -10.80
C VAL A 118 3.59 17.12 -10.35
N ALA A 119 4.64 16.57 -9.75
CA ALA A 119 5.79 17.35 -9.28
C ALA A 119 6.48 18.08 -10.44
N SER A 120 6.59 17.44 -11.61
CA SER A 120 7.15 18.04 -12.82
C SER A 120 6.28 19.19 -13.35
N MET A 121 4.95 19.00 -13.38
CA MET A 121 4.00 20.04 -13.79
C MET A 121 4.00 21.24 -12.84
N LEU A 122 4.03 21.01 -11.53
CA LEU A 122 4.14 22.07 -10.53
C LEU A 122 5.45 22.88 -10.67
N LYS A 123 6.55 22.21 -11.03
CA LYS A 123 7.85 22.85 -11.25
C LYS A 123 7.87 23.68 -12.54
N THR A 124 7.28 23.16 -13.62
CA THR A 124 7.27 23.81 -14.94
C THR A 124 6.13 24.81 -15.11
N LYS A 125 5.17 24.85 -14.17
CA LYS A 125 3.96 25.69 -14.21
C LYS A 125 3.09 25.47 -15.46
N ASN A 126 3.16 24.28 -16.05
CA ASN A 126 2.43 23.92 -17.26
C ASN A 126 1.19 23.08 -16.93
N GLU A 127 0.01 23.65 -17.15
CA GLU A 127 -1.29 23.03 -16.87
C GLU A 127 -2.02 22.47 -18.09
N THR A 128 -1.56 22.79 -19.31
CA THR A 128 -2.36 22.55 -20.52
C THR A 128 -2.33 21.10 -21.01
N LEU A 129 -1.79 20.17 -20.21
CA LEU A 129 -1.80 18.76 -20.51
C LEU A 129 -3.16 18.15 -20.16
N THR A 130 -4.16 18.37 -21.02
CA THR A 130 -5.49 17.75 -20.91
C THR A 130 -5.42 16.22 -20.78
N GLU A 131 -4.38 15.62 -21.36
CA GLU A 131 -4.10 14.18 -21.26
C GLU A 131 -3.83 13.74 -19.81
N TYR A 132 -3.06 14.51 -19.05
CA TYR A 132 -2.78 14.22 -17.64
C TYR A 132 -4.06 14.15 -16.79
N PHE A 133 -5.04 15.03 -17.04
CA PHE A 133 -6.30 15.02 -16.29
C PHE A 133 -7.08 13.73 -16.55
N LYS A 134 -7.09 13.24 -17.79
CA LYS A 134 -7.71 11.97 -18.15
C LYS A 134 -6.99 10.78 -17.51
N GLU A 135 -5.66 10.78 -17.53
CA GLU A 135 -4.86 9.76 -16.85
C GLU A 135 -5.12 9.71 -15.35
N HIS A 136 -5.20 10.88 -14.70
CA HIS A 136 -5.53 10.97 -13.29
C HIS A 136 -6.91 10.35 -13.01
N ASP A 137 -7.93 10.76 -13.76
CA ASP A 137 -9.30 10.32 -13.53
C ASP A 137 -9.45 8.80 -13.77
N ALA A 138 -8.79 8.26 -14.81
CA ALA A 138 -8.75 6.83 -15.06
C ALA A 138 -8.04 6.05 -13.93
N LEU A 139 -6.95 6.59 -13.38
CA LEU A 139 -6.25 5.97 -12.25
C LEU A 139 -7.11 6.00 -10.97
N MET A 140 -7.86 7.07 -10.73
CA MET A 140 -8.80 7.14 -9.61
C MET A 140 -9.93 6.12 -9.75
N GLU A 141 -10.49 5.96 -10.94
CA GLU A 141 -11.51 4.94 -11.22
C GLU A 141 -11.00 3.52 -10.98
N GLU A 142 -9.76 3.22 -11.40
CA GLU A 142 -9.09 1.94 -11.14
C GLU A 142 -8.99 1.69 -9.61
N LEU A 143 -8.59 2.70 -8.84
CA LEU A 143 -8.47 2.62 -7.38
C LEU A 143 -9.82 2.43 -6.68
N GLU A 144 -10.85 3.15 -7.11
CA GLU A 144 -12.20 3.01 -6.55
C GLU A 144 -12.79 1.63 -6.84
N THR A 145 -12.52 1.09 -8.02
CA THR A 145 -12.93 -0.27 -8.39
C THR A 145 -12.22 -1.29 -7.51
N PHE A 146 -10.91 -1.15 -7.33
CA PHE A 146 -10.14 -2.00 -6.44
C PHE A 146 -10.61 -1.88 -4.98
N GLU A 147 -10.92 -0.67 -4.49
CA GLU A 147 -11.42 -0.46 -3.13
C GLU A 147 -12.68 -1.28 -2.85
N LYS A 148 -13.63 -1.31 -3.79
CA LYS A 148 -14.86 -2.10 -3.68
C LYS A 148 -14.53 -3.59 -3.56
N SER A 149 -13.69 -4.11 -4.46
CA SER A 149 -13.24 -5.52 -4.42
C SER A 149 -12.51 -5.87 -3.12
N TYR A 150 -11.67 -4.96 -2.62
CA TYR A 150 -10.95 -5.14 -1.36
C TYR A 150 -11.91 -5.19 -0.16
N LYS A 151 -12.87 -4.27 -0.08
CA LYS A 151 -13.90 -4.27 0.98
C LYS A 151 -14.74 -5.55 0.96
N ASP A 152 -15.06 -6.08 -0.22
CA ASP A 152 -15.81 -7.33 -0.35
C ASP A 152 -15.02 -8.55 0.11
N MET A 153 -13.75 -8.63 -0.28
CA MET A 153 -12.82 -9.65 0.21
C MET A 153 -12.70 -9.57 1.73
N LYS A 154 -12.48 -8.37 2.30
CA LYS A 154 -12.36 -8.14 3.75
C LYS A 154 -13.59 -8.61 4.51
N ARG A 155 -14.79 -8.22 4.06
CA ARG A 155 -16.04 -8.67 4.68
C ARG A 155 -16.18 -10.19 4.66
N SER A 156 -15.84 -10.81 3.53
CA SER A 156 -15.92 -12.27 3.39
C SER A 156 -14.90 -13.00 4.26
N PHE A 157 -13.67 -12.47 4.36
CA PHE A 157 -12.63 -12.98 5.24
C PHE A 157 -13.04 -12.91 6.72
N LEU A 158 -13.47 -11.74 7.19
CA LEU A 158 -13.86 -11.55 8.60
C LEU A 158 -15.04 -12.45 8.98
N ARG A 159 -16.02 -12.65 8.09
CA ARG A 159 -17.12 -13.62 8.31
C ARG A 159 -16.62 -15.05 8.41
N PHE A 160 -15.63 -15.42 7.58
CA PHE A 160 -15.03 -16.75 7.59
C PHE A 160 -14.29 -17.01 8.91
N ILE A 161 -13.45 -16.08 9.38
CA ILE A 161 -12.76 -16.19 10.68
C ILE A 161 -13.75 -16.19 11.84
N ALA A 162 -14.78 -15.34 11.80
CA ALA A 162 -15.80 -15.31 12.86
C ALA A 162 -16.55 -16.64 13.01
N LYS A 163 -16.70 -17.42 11.93
CA LYS A 163 -17.25 -18.78 11.99
C LYS A 163 -16.33 -19.73 12.75
N ALA A 164 -15.02 -19.62 12.58
CA ALA A 164 -14.03 -20.44 13.28
C ALA A 164 -14.06 -20.18 14.79
N ASN A 165 -14.05 -18.91 15.19
CA ASN A 165 -14.05 -18.50 16.60
C ASN A 165 -15.31 -18.89 17.37
N LYS A 166 -16.43 -19.13 16.67
CA LYS A 166 -17.66 -19.65 17.30
C LYS A 166 -17.59 -21.14 17.60
N LEU A 167 -16.77 -21.90 16.87
CA LEU A 167 -16.62 -23.34 17.05
C LEU A 167 -15.72 -23.69 18.26
N ASP A 168 -14.83 -22.78 18.66
CA ASP A 168 -13.95 -22.95 19.82
C ASP A 168 -14.65 -22.68 21.17
N ARG A 169 -15.83 -22.06 21.15
CA ARG A 169 -16.61 -21.70 22.36
C ARG A 169 -17.74 -22.67 22.70
N VAL A 170 -17.88 -23.77 21.97
CA VAL A 170 -18.91 -24.80 22.16
C VAL A 170 -18.22 -26.12 22.46
#